data_AF-A0A537IVD1-F1
#
_entry.id   AF-A0A537IVD1-F1
#
_cell.length_a   1.000
_cell.length_b   1.000
_cell.length_c   1.000
_cell.angle_alpha   90.00
_cell.angle_beta   90.00
_cell.angle_gamma   90.00
#
_symmetry.space_group_name_H-M   'P 1'
#
loop_
_entity.id
_entity.type
_entity.pdbx_description
1 polymer ?
#
loop_
_entity_poly.entity_id
_entity_poly.type
_entity_poly.pdbx_seq_one_letter_code
_entity_poly.pdbx_strand_id
1 'polypeptide(L)'
;MTAGSPRGVAPAWLALGEASKVLGVDGSTLRAWTDAGRIRAYRTPGGHRRYRQDDLAAFLRGHQQERAGKLSDLIGPHGARLMPGAARREIRRQQWYASVGPETAETMRLTCRRLMDALAGYLSGGRGQPVAVQAGEEAGRELGQQVAALHLSPAEATRAFLFFKESITQAVSSHLPLPSHRKVHSIRRIELFLDRVLLRMMAAYERGTSIPDSRS
;
A
#
# COMPACT_ATOMS: atom_id res chain seq x y z
N MET A 1 -29.40 -43.73 -11.24
CA MET A 1 -28.10 -43.17 -10.80
C MET A 1 -27.29 -42.86 -12.05
N THR A 2 -27.22 -41.60 -12.47
CA THR A 2 -26.37 -41.14 -13.57
C THR A 2 -25.50 -40.02 -13.03
N ALA A 3 -24.20 -40.29 -12.93
CA ALA A 3 -23.18 -39.37 -12.45
C ALA A 3 -23.08 -38.16 -13.38
N GLY A 4 -23.29 -36.96 -12.84
CA GLY A 4 -22.98 -35.71 -13.52
C GLY A 4 -21.47 -35.45 -13.46
N SER A 5 -20.78 -35.58 -14.60
CA SER A 5 -19.39 -35.16 -14.73
C SER A 5 -19.25 -33.66 -14.44
N PRO A 6 -18.23 -33.22 -13.67
CA PRO A 6 -17.96 -31.80 -13.51
C PRO A 6 -17.45 -31.27 -14.86
N ARG A 7 -18.17 -30.31 -15.46
CA ARG A 7 -17.66 -29.55 -16.61
C ARG A 7 -16.44 -28.77 -16.15
N GLY A 8 -15.26 -29.36 -16.30
CA GLY A 8 -13.99 -28.64 -16.26
C GLY A 8 -14.06 -27.56 -17.33
N VAL A 9 -14.07 -26.30 -16.90
CA VAL A 9 -14.06 -25.15 -17.81
C VAL A 9 -12.77 -25.24 -18.64
N ALA A 10 -12.90 -25.54 -19.94
CA ALA A 10 -11.76 -25.52 -20.85
C ALA A 10 -11.06 -24.15 -20.76
N PRO A 11 -9.72 -24.09 -20.76
CA PRO A 11 -9.00 -22.82 -20.65
C PRO A 11 -9.41 -21.89 -21.79
N ALA A 12 -9.95 -20.72 -21.44
CA ALA A 12 -10.39 -19.74 -22.42
C ALA A 12 -9.18 -19.22 -23.22
N TRP A 13 -9.21 -19.48 -24.53
CA TRP A 13 -8.19 -19.01 -25.49
C TRP A 13 -8.67 -17.73 -26.16
N LEU A 14 -7.97 -16.63 -25.89
CA LEU A 14 -8.30 -15.30 -26.37
C LEU A 14 -7.54 -14.98 -27.65
N ALA A 15 -8.19 -14.30 -28.59
CA ALA A 15 -7.51 -13.69 -29.72
C ALA A 15 -6.64 -12.51 -29.26
N LEU A 16 -5.71 -12.06 -30.10
CA LEU A 16 -4.81 -10.93 -29.79
C LEU A 16 -5.57 -9.69 -29.30
N GLY A 17 -6.66 -9.30 -29.97
CA GLY A 17 -7.42 -8.11 -29.60
C GLY A 17 -8.07 -8.22 -28.23
N GLU A 18 -8.59 -9.39 -27.87
CA GLU A 18 -9.19 -9.64 -26.56
C GLU A 18 -8.12 -9.68 -25.47
N ALA A 19 -7.01 -10.38 -25.73
CA ALA A 19 -5.87 -10.46 -24.83
C ALA A 19 -5.25 -9.08 -24.55
N SER A 20 -5.11 -8.23 -25.58
CA SER A 20 -4.66 -6.85 -25.45
C SER A 20 -5.57 -6.02 -24.55
N LYS A 21 -6.90 -6.17 -24.69
CA LYS A 21 -7.87 -5.50 -23.81
C LYS A 21 -7.75 -5.99 -22.37
N VAL A 22 -7.58 -7.29 -22.14
CA VAL A 22 -7.38 -7.87 -20.81
C VAL A 22 -6.12 -7.31 -20.14
N LEU A 23 -5.04 -7.13 -20.91
CA LEU A 23 -3.78 -6.58 -20.39
C LEU A 23 -3.77 -5.03 -20.33
N GLY A 24 -4.74 -4.36 -20.94
CA GLY A 24 -4.78 -2.89 -21.05
C GLY A 24 -3.65 -2.30 -21.89
N VAL A 25 -3.17 -3.04 -22.90
CA VAL A 25 -2.10 -2.61 -23.81
C VAL A 25 -2.54 -2.72 -25.26
N ASP A 26 -1.84 -2.04 -26.16
CA ASP A 26 -2.10 -2.18 -27.59
C ASP A 26 -1.63 -3.55 -28.13
N GLY A 27 -2.13 -3.91 -29.31
CA GLY A 27 -1.78 -5.17 -29.98
C GLY A 27 -0.31 -5.30 -30.38
N SER A 28 0.39 -4.21 -30.68
CA SER A 28 1.82 -4.25 -31.02
C SER A 28 2.68 -4.54 -29.78
N THR A 29 2.33 -3.97 -28.63
CA THR A 29 2.98 -4.25 -27.34
C THR A 29 2.81 -5.73 -26.93
N LEU A 30 1.60 -6.28 -27.05
CA LEU A 30 1.39 -7.71 -26.77
C LEU A 30 2.16 -8.62 -27.75
N ARG A 31 2.23 -8.27 -29.03
CA ARG A 31 3.08 -9.01 -30.00
C ARG A 31 4.55 -8.95 -29.59
N ALA A 32 5.09 -7.77 -29.29
CA ALA A 32 6.47 -7.60 -28.86
C ALA A 32 6.79 -8.43 -27.60
N TRP A 33 5.89 -8.46 -26.60
CA TRP A 33 6.06 -9.30 -25.42
C TRP A 33 5.98 -10.80 -25.71
N THR A 34 5.15 -11.19 -26.68
CA THR A 34 5.07 -12.58 -27.13
C THR A 34 6.36 -13.00 -27.84
N ASP A 35 6.86 -12.15 -28.75
CA ASP A 35 8.04 -12.42 -29.55
C ASP A 35 9.32 -12.41 -28.70
N ALA A 36 9.35 -11.59 -27.65
CA ALA A 36 10.38 -11.63 -26.61
C ALA A 36 10.23 -12.79 -25.62
N GLY A 37 9.27 -13.70 -25.81
CA GLY A 37 9.05 -14.87 -24.95
C GLY A 37 8.47 -14.58 -23.57
N ARG A 38 8.05 -13.33 -23.30
CA ARG A 38 7.54 -12.91 -21.99
C ARG A 38 6.11 -13.36 -21.72
N ILE A 39 5.32 -13.56 -22.79
CA ILE A 39 3.96 -14.12 -22.72
C ILE A 39 3.88 -15.30 -23.68
N ARG A 40 3.41 -16.45 -23.18
CA ARG A 40 3.16 -17.63 -24.01
C ARG A 40 1.95 -17.41 -24.90
N ALA A 41 2.10 -17.71 -26.19
CA ALA A 41 1.02 -17.73 -27.15
C ALA A 41 1.11 -18.99 -28.01
N TYR A 42 -0.04 -19.59 -28.29
CA TYR A 42 -0.17 -20.64 -29.29
C TYR A 42 -0.46 -20.02 -30.65
N ARG A 43 0.12 -20.55 -31.73
CA ARG A 43 -0.23 -20.15 -33.10
C ARG A 43 -1.15 -21.20 -33.72
N THR A 44 -2.30 -20.76 -34.21
CA THR A 44 -3.18 -21.61 -35.03
C THR A 44 -2.53 -21.92 -36.38
N PRO A 45 -2.98 -22.95 -37.13
CA PRO A 45 -2.50 -23.24 -38.48
C PRO A 45 -2.53 -22.02 -39.44
N GLY A 46 -3.51 -21.12 -39.29
CA GLY A 46 -3.58 -19.85 -40.05
C GLY A 46 -2.65 -18.74 -39.56
N GLY A 47 -1.71 -19.02 -38.66
CA GLY A 47 -0.71 -18.05 -38.17
C GLY A 47 -1.17 -17.09 -37.07
N HIS A 48 -2.46 -17.07 -36.71
CA HIS A 48 -2.97 -16.20 -35.65
C HIS A 48 -2.52 -16.64 -34.25
N ARG A 49 -2.18 -15.64 -33.41
CA ARG A 49 -1.81 -15.86 -32.00
C ARG A 49 -3.05 -16.03 -31.12
N ARG A 50 -3.02 -17.01 -30.22
CA ARG A 50 -4.01 -17.31 -29.18
C ARG A 50 -3.36 -17.33 -27.81
N TYR A 51 -4.02 -16.73 -26.84
CA TYR A 51 -3.49 -16.52 -25.48
C TYR A 51 -4.39 -17.21 -24.46
N ARG A 52 -3.80 -17.99 -23.54
CA ARG A 52 -4.58 -18.53 -22.43
C ARG A 52 -4.86 -17.43 -21.43
N GLN A 53 -6.11 -17.30 -21.01
CA GLN A 53 -6.49 -16.33 -19.97
C GLN A 53 -5.67 -16.49 -18.69
N ASP A 54 -5.35 -17.73 -18.27
CA ASP A 54 -4.53 -18.00 -17.09
C ASP A 54 -3.09 -17.48 -17.22
N ASP A 55 -2.50 -17.61 -18.41
CA ASP A 55 -1.14 -17.13 -18.68
C ASP A 55 -1.09 -15.60 -18.68
N LEU A 56 -2.12 -14.94 -19.23
CA LEU A 56 -2.26 -13.48 -19.17
C LEU A 56 -2.42 -13.00 -17.73
N ALA A 57 -3.25 -13.68 -16.93
CA ALA A 57 -3.44 -13.35 -15.52
C ALA A 57 -2.16 -13.58 -14.71
N ALA A 58 -1.42 -14.65 -14.97
CA ALA A 58 -0.12 -14.92 -14.34
C ALA A 58 0.92 -13.87 -14.70
N PHE A 59 0.99 -13.46 -15.97
CA PHE A 59 1.87 -12.41 -16.44
C PHE A 59 1.58 -11.06 -15.75
N LEU A 60 0.31 -10.68 -15.64
CA LEU A 60 -0.10 -9.47 -14.93
C LEU A 60 0.33 -9.51 -13.45
N ARG A 61 0.12 -10.64 -12.77
CA ARG A 61 0.54 -10.82 -11.38
C ARG A 61 2.06 -10.69 -11.23
N GLY A 62 2.84 -11.32 -12.10
CA GLY A 62 4.31 -11.23 -12.09
C GLY A 62 4.79 -9.79 -12.31
N HIS A 63 4.20 -9.09 -13.29
CA HIS A 63 4.52 -7.68 -13.56
C HIS A 63 4.16 -6.75 -12.39
N GLN A 64 3.05 -7.01 -11.71
CA GLN A 64 2.69 -6.27 -10.50
C GLN A 64 3.69 -6.54 -9.38
N GLN A 65 4.10 -7.80 -9.16
CA GLN A 65 5.06 -8.17 -8.12
C GLN A 65 6.47 -7.60 -8.37
N GLU A 66 6.95 -7.59 -9.61
CA GLU A 66 8.23 -6.94 -9.95
C GLU A 66 8.19 -5.43 -9.72
N ARG A 67 7.06 -4.78 -10.07
CA ARG A 67 6.85 -3.36 -9.77
C ARG A 67 6.77 -3.11 -8.27
N ALA A 68 6.14 -4.01 -7.53
CA ALA A 68 6.01 -4.00 -6.08
C ALA A 68 7.39 -4.02 -5.40
N GLY A 69 8.27 -4.93 -5.83
CA GLY A 69 9.65 -5.02 -5.35
C GLY A 69 10.44 -3.74 -5.63
N LYS A 70 10.42 -3.25 -6.88
CA LYS A 70 11.10 -2.01 -7.26
C LYS A 70 10.65 -0.80 -6.43
N LEU A 71 9.36 -0.69 -6.10
CA LEU A 71 8.88 0.41 -5.27
C LEU A 71 9.30 0.27 -3.81
N SER A 72 9.28 -0.95 -3.27
CA SER A 72 9.79 -1.24 -1.92
C SER A 72 11.26 -0.86 -1.78
N ASP A 73 12.09 -1.23 -2.75
CA ASP A 73 13.52 -0.90 -2.81
C ASP A 73 13.74 0.62 -2.88
N LEU A 74 12.87 1.32 -3.61
CA LEU A 74 12.92 2.78 -3.72
C LEU A 74 12.53 3.48 -2.43
N ILE A 75 11.56 2.96 -1.69
CA ILE A 75 11.12 3.52 -0.40
C ILE A 75 12.14 3.24 0.70
N GLY A 76 12.84 2.11 0.61
CA GLY A 76 13.82 1.64 1.58
C GLY A 76 13.18 1.04 2.84
N PRO A 77 13.99 0.41 3.71
CA PRO A 77 13.50 -0.27 4.90
C PRO A 77 12.75 0.71 5.81
N HIS A 78 11.60 0.28 6.35
CA HIS A 78 10.78 1.08 7.26
C HIS A 78 10.42 2.48 6.73
N GLY A 79 10.31 2.62 5.40
CA GLY A 79 10.01 3.91 4.80
C GLY A 79 11.10 4.96 4.97
N ALA A 80 12.38 4.57 5.09
CA ALA A 80 13.48 5.49 5.35
C ALA A 80 13.56 6.68 4.38
N ARG A 81 13.20 6.51 3.10
CA ARG A 81 13.16 7.62 2.13
C ARG A 81 11.88 8.46 2.19
N LEU A 82 10.79 7.89 2.72
CA LEU A 82 9.55 8.62 3.00
C LEU A 82 9.67 9.45 4.28
N MET A 83 10.47 8.99 5.24
CA MET A 83 10.75 9.67 6.50
C MET A 83 12.26 9.83 6.74
N PRO A 84 12.91 10.73 5.98
CA PRO A 84 14.34 10.99 6.11
C PRO A 84 14.68 11.68 7.44
N GLY A 85 15.95 11.68 7.82
CA GLY A 85 16.42 12.26 9.09
C GLY A 85 16.02 13.72 9.30
N ALA A 86 15.91 14.52 8.23
CA ALA A 86 15.42 15.89 8.31
C ALA A 86 13.95 15.97 8.78
N ALA A 87 13.05 15.19 8.16
CA ALA A 87 11.65 15.11 8.59
C ALA A 87 11.52 14.64 10.04
N ARG A 88 12.32 13.65 10.44
CA ARG A 88 12.36 13.16 11.84
C ARG A 88 12.80 14.25 12.82
N ARG A 89 13.79 15.08 12.46
CA ARG A 89 14.22 16.21 13.28
C ARG A 89 13.11 17.25 13.41
N GLU A 90 12.36 17.50 12.35
CA GLU A 90 11.25 18.45 12.39
C GLU A 90 10.11 17.96 13.28
N ILE A 91 9.76 16.67 13.22
CA ILE A 91 8.79 16.06 14.16
C ILE A 91 9.24 16.28 15.61
N ARG A 92 10.52 16.06 15.91
CA ARG A 92 11.08 16.22 17.26
C ARG A 92 11.05 17.66 17.77
N ARG A 93 10.91 18.65 16.88
CA ARG A 93 10.78 20.07 17.23
C ARG A 93 9.35 20.49 17.51
N GLN A 94 8.37 19.63 17.22
CA GLN A 94 6.97 19.94 17.46
C GLN A 94 6.67 19.96 18.97
N GLN A 95 5.84 20.92 19.40
CA GLN A 95 5.51 21.12 20.81
C GLN A 95 4.87 19.88 21.45
N TRP A 96 3.99 19.18 20.71
CA TRP A 96 3.36 17.94 21.18
C TRP A 96 4.34 16.78 21.35
N TYR A 97 5.50 16.80 20.66
CA TYR A 97 6.52 15.78 20.80
C TYR A 97 7.35 16.00 22.07
N ALA A 98 7.56 17.26 22.46
CA ALA A 98 8.30 17.62 23.67
C ALA A 98 7.61 17.13 24.96
N SER A 99 6.29 16.97 24.94
CA SER A 99 5.52 16.42 26.06
C SER A 99 5.54 14.88 26.14
N VAL A 100 6.18 14.19 25.19
CA VAL A 100 6.24 12.72 25.17
C VAL A 100 7.48 12.24 25.93
N GLY A 101 7.29 11.43 26.97
CA GLY A 101 8.38 10.78 27.71
C GLY A 101 9.18 9.78 26.85
N PRO A 102 10.42 9.42 27.25
CA PRO A 102 11.31 8.58 26.45
C PRO A 102 10.74 7.18 26.16
N GLU A 103 10.03 6.59 27.11
CA GLU A 103 9.39 5.27 26.93
C GLU A 103 8.27 5.33 25.90
N THR A 104 7.32 6.26 26.06
CA THR A 104 6.22 6.46 25.11
C THR A 104 6.73 6.81 23.72
N ALA A 105 7.79 7.61 23.63
CA ALA A 105 8.42 7.96 22.36
C ALA A 105 8.98 6.72 21.64
N GLU A 106 9.57 5.76 22.37
CA GLU A 106 10.05 4.52 21.78
C GLU A 106 8.89 3.62 21.34
N THR A 107 7.83 3.49 22.13
CA THR A 107 6.63 2.73 21.75
C THR A 107 5.99 3.32 20.47
N MET A 108 5.80 4.64 20.43
CA MET A 108 5.29 5.34 19.24
C MET A 108 6.20 5.11 18.03
N ARG A 109 7.53 5.11 18.22
CA ARG A 109 8.49 4.87 17.14
C ARG A 109 8.37 3.46 16.55
N LEU A 110 8.14 2.45 17.38
CA LEU A 110 7.91 1.07 16.93
C LEU A 110 6.59 0.95 16.16
N THR A 111 5.51 1.54 16.66
CA THR A 111 4.22 1.57 15.95
C THR A 111 4.32 2.32 14.62
N CYS A 112 4.98 3.48 14.59
CA CYS A 112 5.26 4.23 13.34
C CYS A 112 6.12 3.42 12.36
N ARG A 113 7.08 2.63 12.83
CA ARG A 113 7.88 1.75 11.96
C ARG A 113 6.99 0.71 11.26
N ARG A 114 6.14 0.03 12.04
CA ARG A 114 5.16 -0.93 11.50
C ARG A 114 4.19 -0.27 10.52
N LEU A 115 3.75 0.95 10.81
CA LEU A 115 2.92 1.73 9.90
C LEU A 115 3.63 2.01 8.57
N MET A 116 4.92 2.34 8.60
CA MET A 116 5.71 2.57 7.39
C MET A 116 5.94 1.28 6.59
N ASP A 117 6.17 0.15 7.25
CA ASP A 117 6.27 -1.16 6.59
C ASP A 117 4.94 -1.55 5.92
N ALA A 118 3.83 -1.31 6.63
CA ALA A 118 2.48 -1.49 6.10
C ALA A 118 2.23 -0.56 4.89
N LEU A 119 2.61 0.71 4.96
CA LEU A 119 2.48 1.63 3.83
C LEU A 119 3.32 1.18 2.62
N ALA A 120 4.56 0.77 2.85
CA ALA A 120 5.43 0.25 1.79
C ALA A 120 4.80 -0.98 1.12
N GLY A 121 4.36 -1.97 1.91
CA GLY A 121 3.67 -3.15 1.41
C GLY A 121 2.37 -2.82 0.67
N TYR A 122 1.61 -1.84 1.17
CA TYR A 122 0.40 -1.36 0.51
C TYR A 122 0.73 -0.76 -0.86
N LEU A 123 1.68 0.17 -0.93
CA LEU A 123 2.08 0.84 -2.18
C LEU A 123 2.67 -0.13 -3.20
N SER A 124 3.44 -1.11 -2.74
CA SER A 124 3.94 -2.22 -3.55
C SER A 124 2.79 -3.00 -4.21
N GLY A 125 1.66 -3.19 -3.54
CA GLY A 125 0.45 -3.78 -4.11
C GLY A 125 0.51 -5.31 -4.21
N GLY A 126 -0.40 -5.91 -4.99
CA GLY A 126 -0.51 -7.37 -5.15
C GLY A 126 -1.21 -8.07 -3.99
N ARG A 127 -0.95 -9.37 -3.81
CA ARG A 127 -1.66 -10.23 -2.83
C ARG A 127 -1.43 -9.82 -1.36
N GLY A 128 -0.33 -9.13 -1.07
CA GLY A 128 -0.04 -8.62 0.27
C GLY A 128 -0.79 -7.33 0.63
N GLN A 129 -1.47 -6.70 -0.33
CA GLN A 129 -2.14 -5.42 -0.10
C GLN A 129 -3.21 -5.47 1.02
N PRO A 130 -4.06 -6.51 1.14
CA PRO A 130 -5.02 -6.61 2.25
C PRO A 130 -4.34 -6.73 3.62
N VAL A 131 -3.26 -7.50 3.70
CA VAL A 131 -2.46 -7.66 4.93
C VAL A 131 -1.83 -6.33 5.33
N ALA A 132 -1.29 -5.60 4.36
CA ALA A 132 -0.75 -4.26 4.57
C ALA A 132 -1.80 -3.26 5.06
N VAL A 133 -3.03 -3.30 4.51
CA VAL A 133 -4.15 -2.49 5.02
C VAL A 133 -4.45 -2.84 6.48
N GLN A 134 -4.58 -4.13 6.81
CA GLN A 134 -4.85 -4.57 8.18
C GLN A 134 -3.76 -4.13 9.16
N ALA A 135 -2.49 -4.28 8.78
CA ALA A 135 -1.36 -3.86 9.60
C ALA A 135 -1.35 -2.33 9.83
N GLY A 136 -1.70 -1.55 8.81
CA GLY A 136 -1.86 -0.10 8.93
C GLY A 136 -3.01 0.30 9.85
N GLU A 137 -4.17 -0.36 9.71
CA GLU A 137 -5.31 -0.14 10.59
C GLU A 137 -5.00 -0.47 12.05
N GLU A 138 -4.26 -1.55 12.31
CA GLU A 138 -3.81 -1.94 13.64
C GLU A 138 -2.84 -0.90 14.24
N ALA A 139 -1.85 -0.46 13.46
CA ALA A 139 -0.96 0.61 13.88
C ALA A 139 -1.73 1.92 14.19
N GLY A 140 -2.78 2.22 13.42
CA GLY A 140 -3.68 3.32 13.71
C GLY A 140 -4.36 3.19 15.08
N ARG A 141 -4.89 2.00 15.41
CA ARG A 141 -5.52 1.74 16.73
C ARG A 141 -4.53 1.93 17.88
N GLU A 142 -3.33 1.37 17.75
CA GLU A 142 -2.27 1.49 18.75
C GLU A 142 -1.85 2.96 18.97
N LEU A 143 -1.67 3.74 17.88
CA LEU A 143 -1.41 5.17 17.98
C LEU A 143 -2.54 5.90 18.70
N GLY A 144 -3.80 5.54 18.42
CA GLY A 144 -4.96 6.15 19.09
C GLY A 144 -4.97 5.91 20.60
N GLN A 145 -4.64 4.69 21.03
CA GLN A 145 -4.51 4.33 22.45
C GLN A 145 -3.34 5.08 23.11
N GLN A 146 -2.18 5.14 22.44
CA GLN A 146 -1.00 5.85 22.94
C GLN A 146 -1.25 7.34 23.09
N VAL A 147 -1.93 7.96 22.13
CA VAL A 147 -2.26 9.39 22.15
C VAL A 147 -3.34 9.71 23.19
N ALA A 148 -4.31 8.81 23.42
CA ALA A 148 -5.28 8.95 24.51
C ALA A 148 -4.59 8.93 25.89
N ALA A 149 -3.61 8.04 26.08
CA ALA A 149 -2.82 7.96 27.32
C ALA A 149 -1.95 9.21 27.58
N LEU A 150 -1.63 9.98 26.53
CA LEU A 150 -0.90 11.25 26.64
C LEU A 150 -1.81 12.45 26.96
N HIS A 151 -3.12 12.24 27.11
CA HIS A 151 -4.11 13.30 27.33
C HIS A 151 -4.08 14.45 26.29
N LEU A 152 -3.56 14.19 25.08
CA LEU A 152 -3.63 15.15 23.99
C LEU A 152 -5.09 15.32 23.56
N SER A 153 -5.48 16.53 23.17
CA SER A 153 -6.81 16.77 22.60
C SER A 153 -6.96 16.08 21.23
N PRO A 154 -8.19 15.79 20.77
CA PRO A 154 -8.44 15.24 19.43
C PRO A 154 -7.83 16.11 18.32
N ALA A 155 -7.83 17.44 18.51
CA ALA A 155 -7.27 18.39 17.58
C ALA A 155 -5.73 18.29 17.51
N GLU A 156 -5.04 18.11 18.63
CA GLU A 156 -3.59 17.91 18.68
C GLU A 156 -3.18 16.56 18.08
N ALA A 157 -3.91 15.50 18.42
CA ALA A 157 -3.72 14.18 17.84
C ALA A 157 -3.84 14.21 16.31
N THR A 158 -4.90 14.85 15.81
CA THR A 158 -5.13 15.01 14.37
C THR A 158 -4.04 15.86 13.72
N ARG A 159 -3.63 16.96 14.36
CA ARG A 159 -2.55 17.83 13.86
C ARG A 159 -1.23 17.06 13.72
N ALA A 160 -0.88 16.23 14.70
CA ALA A 160 0.32 15.38 14.64
C ALA A 160 0.25 14.41 13.46
N PHE A 161 -0.91 13.79 13.22
CA PHE A 161 -1.12 12.91 12.07
C PHE A 161 -1.02 13.64 10.73
N LEU A 162 -1.63 14.82 10.60
CA LEU A 162 -1.59 15.61 9.37
C LEU A 162 -0.17 16.07 9.04
N PHE A 163 0.62 16.44 10.05
CA PHE A 163 2.04 16.74 9.86
C PHE A 163 2.81 15.54 9.27
N PHE A 164 2.53 14.34 9.79
CA PHE A 164 3.13 13.10 9.28
C PHE A 164 2.69 12.81 7.85
N LYS A 165 1.40 12.96 7.54
CA LYS A 165 0.82 12.81 6.20
C LYS A 165 1.48 13.76 5.19
N GLU A 166 1.66 15.02 5.56
CA GLU A 166 2.33 16.02 4.72
C GLU A 166 3.79 15.64 4.46
N SER A 167 4.52 15.26 5.51
CA SER A 167 5.92 14.85 5.41
C SER A 167 6.14 13.69 4.42
N ILE A 168 5.28 12.66 4.48
CA ILE A 168 5.34 11.51 3.55
C ILE A 168 5.00 11.95 2.12
N THR A 169 3.95 12.74 1.96
CA THR A 169 3.49 13.22 0.66
C THR A 169 4.57 14.06 -0.02
N GLN A 170 5.19 14.97 0.72
CA GLN A 170 6.32 15.78 0.26
C GLN A 170 7.52 14.91 -0.11
N ALA A 171 7.84 13.88 0.67
CA ALA A 171 8.94 12.97 0.35
C ALA A 171 8.72 12.21 -0.97
N VAL A 172 7.49 11.78 -1.27
CA VAL A 172 7.17 11.16 -2.57
C VAL A 172 7.29 12.16 -3.72
N SER A 173 6.80 13.38 -3.52
CA SER A 173 6.85 14.44 -4.53
C SER A 173 8.29 14.85 -4.86
N SER A 174 9.13 15.00 -3.85
CA SER A 174 10.45 15.64 -4.00
C SER A 174 11.63 14.68 -4.03
N HIS A 175 11.56 13.53 -3.34
CA HIS A 175 12.75 12.69 -3.09
C HIS A 175 12.72 11.34 -3.79
N LEU A 176 11.55 10.80 -4.13
CA LEU A 176 11.49 9.53 -4.87
C LEU A 176 11.77 9.74 -6.37
N PRO A 177 12.70 8.98 -6.97
CA PRO A 177 13.05 9.08 -8.39
C PRO A 177 12.00 8.35 -9.25
N LEU A 178 10.76 8.85 -9.21
CA LEU A 178 9.62 8.32 -9.94
C LEU A 178 9.18 9.30 -11.05
N PRO A 179 8.69 8.80 -12.20
CA PRO A 179 8.00 9.64 -13.18
C PRO A 179 6.79 10.35 -12.57
N SER A 180 6.45 11.55 -13.07
CA SER A 180 5.37 12.40 -12.50
C SER A 180 4.02 11.67 -12.38
N HIS A 181 3.61 10.91 -13.40
CA HIS A 181 2.36 10.14 -13.35
C HIS A 181 2.36 9.08 -12.23
N ARG A 182 3.53 8.51 -11.91
CA ARG A 182 3.66 7.56 -10.80
C ARG A 182 3.67 8.26 -9.45
N LYS A 183 4.29 9.44 -9.35
CA LYS A 183 4.22 10.26 -8.12
C LYS A 183 2.77 10.57 -7.75
N VAL A 184 1.99 11.09 -8.70
CA VAL A 184 0.56 11.40 -8.50
C VAL A 184 -0.22 10.15 -8.07
N HIS A 185 -0.02 9.02 -8.75
CA HIS A 185 -0.67 7.77 -8.39
C HIS A 185 -0.30 7.28 -6.99
N SER A 186 0.98 7.35 -6.61
CA SER A 186 1.46 6.99 -5.26
C SER A 186 0.89 7.91 -4.18
N ILE A 187 0.84 9.22 -4.42
CA ILE A 187 0.28 10.20 -3.47
C ILE A 187 -1.19 9.87 -3.18
N ARG A 188 -2.02 9.67 -4.21
CA ARG A 188 -3.43 9.28 -4.02
C ARG A 188 -3.57 7.99 -3.20
N ARG A 189 -2.67 7.02 -3.40
CA ARG A 189 -2.69 5.77 -2.64
C ARG A 189 -2.25 5.97 -1.19
N ILE A 190 -1.27 6.83 -0.95
CA ILE A 190 -0.84 7.23 0.40
C ILE A 190 -2.00 7.88 1.14
N GLU A 191 -2.70 8.83 0.52
CA GLU A 191 -3.87 9.49 1.10
C GLU A 191 -4.93 8.46 1.51
N LEU A 192 -5.36 7.59 0.58
CA LEU A 192 -6.36 6.55 0.87
C LEU A 192 -5.95 5.61 2.01
N PHE A 193 -4.66 5.28 2.12
CA PHE A 193 -4.16 4.43 3.18
C PHE A 193 -4.15 5.17 4.52
N LEU A 194 -3.57 6.38 4.55
CA LEU A 194 -3.45 7.19 5.76
C LEU A 194 -4.82 7.65 6.28
N ASP A 195 -5.79 7.93 5.42
CA ASP A 195 -7.15 8.28 5.86
C ASP A 195 -7.80 7.13 6.63
N ARG A 196 -7.60 5.88 6.20
CA ARG A 196 -8.06 4.70 6.96
C ARG A 196 -7.37 4.59 8.33
N VAL A 197 -6.06 4.84 8.36
CA VAL A 197 -5.26 4.81 9.59
C VAL A 197 -5.76 5.88 10.57
N LEU A 198 -5.99 7.11 10.08
CA LEU A 198 -6.52 8.21 10.89
C LEU A 198 -7.89 7.87 11.48
N LEU A 199 -8.80 7.31 10.68
CA LEU A 199 -10.11 6.87 11.16
C LEU A 199 -9.99 5.83 12.28
N ARG A 200 -9.07 4.86 12.16
CA ARG A 200 -8.81 3.87 13.23
C ARG A 200 -8.18 4.49 14.46
N MET A 201 -7.29 5.45 14.28
CA MET A 201 -6.65 6.22 15.35
C MET A 201 -7.68 6.99 16.16
N MET A 202 -8.55 7.76 15.51
CA MET A 202 -9.58 8.56 16.19
C MET A 202 -10.63 7.69 16.87
N ALA A 203 -11.09 6.62 16.22
CA ALA A 203 -12.03 5.69 16.85
C ALA A 203 -11.43 4.97 18.09
N ALA A 204 -10.12 4.71 18.10
CA ALA A 204 -9.44 4.12 19.26
C ALA A 204 -9.21 5.15 20.37
N TYR A 205 -8.86 6.38 19.99
CA TYR A 205 -8.71 7.50 20.92
C TYR A 205 -10.00 7.75 21.71
N GLU A 206 -11.15 7.82 21.03
CA GLU A 206 -12.46 8.02 21.67
C GLU A 206 -12.80 6.93 22.69
N ARG A 207 -12.42 5.67 22.43
CA ARG A 207 -12.61 4.56 23.38
C ARG A 207 -11.68 4.65 24.58
N GLY A 208 -10.46 5.18 24.39
CA GLY A 208 -9.49 5.35 25.46
C GLY A 208 -9.84 6.48 26.43
N THR A 209 -10.49 7.54 25.93
CA THR A 209 -10.94 8.67 26.76
C THR A 209 -12.31 8.46 27.40
N SER A 210 -13.10 7.48 26.94
CA SER A 210 -14.44 7.17 27.46
C SER A 210 -14.48 6.12 28.57
N ILE A 211 -13.34 5.77 29.19
CA ILE A 211 -13.32 5.04 30.48
C ILE A 211 -13.46 6.09 31.60
N PRO A 212 -14.62 6.23 32.27
CA PRO A 212 -14.79 7.15 33.38
C PRO A 212 -14.46 6.46 34.71
N ASP A 213 -14.00 7.26 35.66
CA ASP A 213 -13.77 6.94 37.07
C ASP A 213 -14.69 5.84 37.62
N SER A 214 -14.09 4.73 38.05
CA SER A 214 -14.71 3.88 39.05
C SER A 214 -13.89 3.95 40.34
N ARG A 215 -14.34 4.87 41.21
CA ARG A 215 -14.46 4.78 42.68
C ARG A 215 -13.96 6.05 43.39
N SER A 216 -14.94 6.91 43.69
CA SER A 216 -15.04 7.57 44.99
C SER A 216 -15.28 6.55 46.11
#